data_AF-A0A101GMI1-F1
#
_entry.id   AF-A0A101GMI1-F1
#
_cell.length_a   1.000
_cell.length_b   1.000
_cell.length_c   1.000
_cell.angle_alpha   90.00
_cell.angle_beta   90.00
_cell.angle_gamma   90.00
#
_symmetry.space_group_name_H-M   'P 1'
#
loop_
_entity.id
_entity.type
_entity.pdbx_description
1 polymer ?
#
loop_
_entity_poly.entity_id
_entity_poly.type
_entity_poly.pdbx_seq_one_letter_code
_entity_poly.pdbx_strand_id
1 'polypeptide(L)'
;MQNNQRTPCENPLWPCAMTGAVACLAGFEDLAVVVHGSSGCYFYPASLVGVPIYGTFLVENEIIFGTESRLAEVIRELEGRYPRIAVVNTCVPAIMGEDIGDLARDGQVLVVDSPGFLGDFEAGYHRALGEVAPEVDPDAAGVNIDGICRTDPFCRGNAIEARRLLNLAGAAVATTFCLDRYAAAHRAAPLTVGTNPDLASGVGTACGSLLGLDAVAGTFERLAAEIDGVDARPVTAEIAWAEARIKKACDKYLRRFDPPRVAISAGYSYATFAAELLDRYLPASTKTGARRASRWTSPEQSVITPGVRALLQEDGVRPDPRSAAGEMSTCRSSRSISAPESLLLTGNCLSKASVRLL
;
A
#
# COMPACT_ATOMS: atom_id res chain seq x y z
N MET A 1 23.22 9.48 31.73
CA MET A 1 21.91 9.65 31.06
C MET A 1 22.16 9.55 29.57
N GLN A 2 21.84 8.40 28.97
CA GLN A 2 22.05 8.18 27.54
C GLN A 2 21.17 9.13 26.74
N ASN A 3 21.82 9.86 25.85
CA ASN A 3 21.24 10.82 24.93
C ASN A 3 20.30 10.08 23.97
N ASN A 4 19.05 9.89 24.36
CA ASN A 4 17.99 9.33 23.51
C ASN A 4 17.56 10.39 22.49
N GLN A 5 18.51 10.84 21.65
CA GLN A 5 18.21 11.70 20.51
C GLN A 5 17.40 10.88 19.53
N ARG A 6 16.07 10.95 19.67
CA ARG A 6 15.16 10.49 18.64
C ARG A 6 15.44 11.32 17.39
N THR A 7 15.94 10.68 16.35
CA THR A 7 16.04 11.31 15.04
C THR A 7 14.65 11.81 14.64
N PRO A 8 14.48 13.12 14.33
CA PRO A 8 13.18 13.63 13.91
C PRO A 8 12.72 12.92 12.64
N CYS A 9 11.42 12.64 12.55
CA CYS A 9 10.82 12.09 11.34
C CYS A 9 10.51 13.25 10.39
N GLU A 10 11.38 13.46 9.41
CA GLU A 10 11.23 14.51 8.40
C GLU A 10 10.67 13.90 7.11
N ASN A 11 9.60 14.50 6.56
CA ASN A 11 8.93 14.07 5.33
C ASN A 11 8.60 12.56 5.30
N PRO A 12 7.79 12.05 6.26
CA PRO A 12 7.38 10.65 6.23
C PRO A 12 6.63 10.35 4.93
N LEU A 13 7.13 9.35 4.21
CA LEU A 13 6.52 8.89 2.95
C LEU A 13 5.36 7.92 3.18
N TRP A 14 5.24 7.38 4.39
CA TRP A 14 4.38 6.24 4.65
C TRP A 14 3.11 6.66 5.39
N PRO A 15 1.91 6.30 4.89
CA PRO A 15 0.66 6.59 5.58
C PRO A 15 0.54 5.86 6.93
N CYS A 16 -0.37 6.37 7.77
CA CYS A 16 -0.65 5.80 9.07
C CYS A 16 -1.64 4.61 9.02
N ALA A 17 -1.79 3.90 10.14
CA ALA A 17 -2.70 2.76 10.28
C ALA A 17 -4.14 3.02 9.80
N MET A 18 -4.73 4.16 10.15
CA MET A 18 -6.08 4.51 9.69
C MET A 18 -6.21 4.42 8.16
N THR A 19 -5.22 4.93 7.43
CA THR A 19 -5.26 4.90 5.96
C THR A 19 -5.16 3.47 5.42
N GLY A 20 -4.38 2.62 6.08
CA GLY A 20 -4.31 1.19 5.77
C GLY A 20 -5.63 0.46 5.99
N ALA A 21 -6.29 0.72 7.11
CA ALA A 21 -7.60 0.15 7.42
C ALA A 21 -8.64 0.56 6.38
N VAL A 22 -8.71 1.85 6.05
CA VAL A 22 -9.62 2.34 5.00
C VAL A 22 -9.30 1.72 3.64
N ALA A 23 -8.02 1.56 3.29
CA ALA A 23 -7.60 0.97 2.02
C ALA A 23 -8.01 -0.51 1.87
N CYS A 24 -8.01 -1.25 2.98
CA CYS A 24 -8.50 -2.62 3.07
C CYS A 24 -10.03 -2.66 2.89
N LEU A 25 -10.75 -1.96 3.77
CA LEU A 25 -12.21 -2.04 3.85
C LEU A 25 -12.91 -1.46 2.62
N ALA A 26 -12.37 -0.38 2.04
CA ALA A 26 -12.92 0.24 0.83
C ALA A 26 -12.77 -0.66 -0.41
N GLY A 27 -12.03 -1.76 -0.27
CA GLY A 27 -11.94 -2.82 -1.26
C GLY A 27 -13.23 -3.64 -1.41
N PHE A 28 -14.07 -3.70 -0.37
CA PHE A 28 -15.30 -4.48 -0.39
C PHE A 28 -16.46 -3.66 -0.98
N GLU A 29 -17.06 -4.14 -2.08
CA GLU A 29 -18.03 -3.34 -2.85
C GLU A 29 -19.34 -3.05 -2.11
N ASP A 30 -19.73 -3.92 -1.18
CA ASP A 30 -20.97 -3.85 -0.40
C ASP A 30 -20.74 -3.48 1.08
N LEU A 31 -19.59 -2.86 1.39
CA LEU A 31 -19.25 -2.37 2.72
C LEU A 31 -19.13 -0.84 2.72
N ALA A 32 -19.96 -0.15 3.51
CA ALA A 32 -19.75 1.28 3.73
C ALA A 32 -18.57 1.51 4.68
N VAL A 33 -17.64 2.38 4.33
CA VAL A 33 -16.51 2.71 5.21
C VAL A 33 -16.66 4.12 5.77
N VAL A 34 -16.75 4.23 7.09
CA VAL A 34 -16.87 5.49 7.84
C VAL A 34 -15.54 5.79 8.54
N VAL A 35 -14.92 6.91 8.19
CA VAL A 35 -13.76 7.45 8.91
C VAL A 35 -14.27 8.26 10.10
N HIS A 36 -14.16 7.70 11.31
CA HIS A 36 -14.61 8.35 12.52
C HIS A 36 -13.51 9.29 13.06
N GLY A 37 -13.56 10.55 12.65
CA GLY A 37 -12.47 11.50 12.88
C GLY A 37 -12.70 12.87 12.28
N SER A 38 -11.63 13.67 12.27
CA SER A 38 -11.61 14.97 11.62
C SER A 38 -11.69 14.86 10.09
N SER A 39 -12.06 15.94 9.43
CA SER A 39 -12.10 16.00 7.97
C SER A 39 -10.76 15.72 7.31
N GLY A 40 -9.62 16.08 7.93
CA GLY A 40 -8.30 15.75 7.42
C GLY A 40 -8.03 14.23 7.34
N CYS A 41 -8.50 13.48 8.35
CA CYS A 41 -8.40 12.02 8.34
C CYS A 41 -9.24 11.39 7.22
N TYR A 42 -10.38 12.00 6.86
CA TYR A 42 -11.21 11.56 5.76
C TYR A 42 -10.59 11.90 4.40
N PHE A 43 -10.18 13.15 4.18
CA PHE A 43 -9.79 13.64 2.86
C PHE A 43 -8.56 12.92 2.30
N TYR A 44 -7.62 12.56 3.16
CA TYR A 44 -6.40 11.87 2.74
C TYR A 44 -6.69 10.53 2.06
N PRO A 45 -7.28 9.50 2.72
CA PRO A 45 -7.62 8.25 2.05
C PRO A 45 -8.70 8.40 0.97
N ALA A 46 -9.67 9.33 1.13
CA ALA A 46 -10.69 9.59 0.10
C ALA A 46 -10.06 9.96 -1.26
N SER A 47 -8.95 10.70 -1.24
CA SER A 47 -8.21 11.08 -2.45
C SER A 47 -7.45 9.93 -3.11
N LEU A 48 -7.25 8.81 -2.40
CA LEU A 48 -6.41 7.68 -2.83
C LEU A 48 -7.23 6.46 -3.26
N VAL A 49 -8.32 6.12 -2.54
CA VAL A 49 -9.04 4.84 -2.73
C VAL A 49 -9.96 4.82 -3.97
N GLY A 50 -10.35 5.99 -4.47
CA GLY A 50 -11.16 6.13 -5.68
C GLY A 50 -12.56 5.53 -5.61
N VAL A 51 -13.12 5.36 -4.40
CA VAL A 51 -14.49 4.90 -4.12
C VAL A 51 -15.10 5.76 -3.01
N PRO A 52 -16.44 5.82 -2.91
CA PRO A 52 -17.11 6.53 -1.81
C PRO A 52 -16.68 5.96 -0.45
N ILE A 53 -16.23 6.85 0.41
CA ILE A 53 -16.12 6.62 1.86
C ILE A 53 -16.89 7.74 2.56
N TYR A 54 -17.16 7.57 3.84
CA TYR A 54 -17.94 8.49 4.67
C TYR A 54 -17.12 8.97 5.86
N GLY A 55 -17.53 10.04 6.52
CA GLY A 55 -16.79 10.57 7.66
C GLY A 55 -17.69 11.31 8.64
N THR A 56 -17.33 11.25 9.93
CA THR A 56 -18.07 12.00 10.97
C THR A 56 -17.73 13.47 10.98
N PHE A 57 -16.57 13.86 10.43
CA PHE A 57 -16.12 15.26 10.34
C PHE A 57 -16.16 15.98 11.69
N LEU A 58 -15.59 15.34 12.71
CA LEU A 58 -15.61 15.85 14.08
C LEU A 58 -15.02 17.27 14.14
N VAL A 59 -15.77 18.18 14.75
CA VAL A 59 -15.33 19.54 15.08
C VAL A 59 -15.23 19.71 16.60
N GLU A 60 -14.88 20.91 17.05
CA GLU A 60 -14.64 21.22 18.47
C GLU A 60 -15.79 20.78 19.39
N ASN A 61 -17.04 20.93 18.94
CA ASN A 61 -18.21 20.58 19.73
C ASN A 61 -18.26 19.08 20.08
N GLU A 62 -18.06 18.19 19.10
CA GLU A 62 -18.04 16.74 19.35
C GLU A 62 -16.81 16.32 20.17
N ILE A 63 -15.69 17.06 20.06
CA ILE A 63 -14.50 16.79 20.86
C ILE A 63 -14.73 17.14 22.34
N ILE A 64 -15.49 18.20 22.63
CA ILE A 64 -15.78 18.63 24.01
C ILE A 64 -16.88 17.79 24.64
N PHE A 65 -17.96 17.53 23.90
CA PHE A 65 -19.20 16.94 24.45
C PHE A 65 -19.39 15.45 24.11
N GLY A 66 -18.48 14.86 23.33
CA GLY A 66 -18.54 13.47 22.89
C GLY A 66 -19.03 13.33 21.45
N THR A 67 -18.58 12.27 20.78
CA THR A 67 -18.77 12.07 19.34
C THR A 67 -19.89 11.08 18.99
N GLU A 68 -20.42 10.37 19.99
CA GLU A 68 -21.40 9.29 19.84
C GLU A 68 -22.61 9.70 18.99
N SER A 69 -23.19 10.86 19.29
CA SER A 69 -24.37 11.38 18.58
C SER A 69 -24.10 11.59 17.08
N ARG A 70 -22.91 12.10 16.75
CA ARG A 70 -22.47 12.36 15.38
C ARG A 70 -22.16 11.06 14.64
N LEU A 71 -21.53 10.10 15.30
CA LEU A 71 -21.29 8.77 14.72
C LEU A 71 -22.61 8.05 14.43
N ALA A 72 -23.54 8.06 15.38
CA ALA A 72 -24.85 7.45 15.21
C ALA A 72 -25.68 8.11 14.10
N GLU A 73 -25.56 9.43 13.90
CA GLU A 73 -26.17 10.13 12.76
C GLU A 73 -25.66 9.59 11.42
N VAL A 74 -24.34 9.50 11.25
CA VAL A 74 -23.74 9.00 10.01
C VAL A 74 -24.09 7.53 9.75
N ILE A 75 -24.11 6.70 10.79
CA ILE A 75 -24.50 5.28 10.66
C ILE A 75 -25.97 5.17 10.20
N ARG A 76 -26.89 5.89 10.84
CA ARG A 76 -28.32 5.88 10.46
C ARG A 76 -28.56 6.33 9.03
N GLU A 77 -27.76 7.27 8.52
CA GLU A 77 -27.88 7.66 7.12
C GLU A 77 -27.49 6.51 6.18
N LEU A 78 -26.55 5.65 6.57
CA LEU A 78 -26.03 4.55 5.75
C LEU A 78 -26.83 3.25 5.91
N GLU A 79 -27.58 3.12 7.01
CA GLU A 79 -28.53 2.03 7.22
C GLU A 79 -29.51 1.90 6.04
N GLY A 80 -29.73 0.68 5.59
CA GLY A 80 -30.58 0.37 4.43
C GLY A 80 -29.94 0.66 3.05
N ARG A 81 -28.85 1.43 2.98
CA ARG A 81 -28.06 1.61 1.73
C ARG A 81 -27.00 0.53 1.55
N TYR A 82 -26.45 0.03 2.66
CA TYR A 82 -25.42 -1.01 2.67
C TYR A 82 -25.80 -2.14 3.62
N PRO A 83 -25.45 -3.40 3.31
CA PRO A 83 -25.69 -4.52 4.20
C PRO A 83 -24.80 -4.48 5.46
N ARG A 84 -23.64 -3.81 5.39
CA ARG A 84 -22.69 -3.66 6.49
C ARG A 84 -22.02 -2.30 6.46
N ILE A 85 -21.60 -1.83 7.63
CA ILE A 85 -20.88 -0.56 7.81
C ILE A 85 -19.62 -0.85 8.61
N ALA A 86 -18.46 -0.45 8.12
CA ALA A 86 -17.22 -0.45 8.87
C ALA A 86 -16.88 0.96 9.36
N VAL A 87 -16.66 1.10 10.65
CA VAL A 87 -16.25 2.34 11.33
C VAL A 87 -14.77 2.23 11.65
N VAL A 88 -13.95 3.08 11.04
CA VAL A 88 -12.51 3.18 11.31
C VAL A 88 -12.27 4.30 12.31
N ASN A 89 -11.92 3.93 13.54
CA ASN A 89 -11.60 4.89 14.59
C ASN A 89 -10.26 5.58 14.31
N THR A 90 -10.21 6.90 14.49
CA THR A 90 -9.00 7.69 14.24
C THR A 90 -8.37 8.22 15.53
N CYS A 91 -7.29 9.01 15.42
CA CYS A 91 -6.51 9.44 16.58
C CYS A 91 -7.30 10.22 17.62
N VAL A 92 -8.20 11.11 17.20
CA VAL A 92 -8.91 12.02 18.12
C VAL A 92 -9.87 11.26 19.04
N PRO A 93 -10.88 10.52 18.54
CA PRO A 93 -11.77 9.73 19.38
C PRO A 93 -11.03 8.65 20.18
N ALA A 94 -9.98 8.04 19.63
CA ALA A 94 -9.14 7.09 20.36
C ALA A 94 -8.42 7.72 21.57
N ILE A 95 -7.94 8.97 21.46
CA ILE A 95 -7.30 9.69 22.59
C ILE A 95 -8.33 10.10 23.63
N MET A 96 -9.53 10.47 23.20
CA MET A 96 -10.65 10.77 24.10
C MET A 96 -11.06 9.53 24.92
N GLY A 97 -10.73 8.32 24.43
CA GLY A 97 -11.04 7.07 25.10
C GLY A 97 -12.51 6.67 24.93
N GLU A 98 -13.12 7.04 23.82
CA GLU A 98 -14.50 6.69 23.52
C GLU A 98 -14.64 5.19 23.23
N ASP A 99 -15.61 4.56 23.90
CA ASP A 99 -15.95 3.16 23.65
C ASP A 99 -17.04 3.07 22.58
N ILE A 100 -16.60 2.87 21.35
CA ILE A 100 -17.48 2.66 20.20
C ILE A 100 -17.72 1.17 19.90
N GLY A 101 -17.17 0.26 20.72
CA GLY A 101 -17.30 -1.19 20.52
C GLY A 101 -18.73 -1.69 20.65
N ASP A 102 -19.56 -1.00 21.44
CA ASP A 102 -20.97 -1.31 21.61
C ASP A 102 -21.80 -1.21 20.32
N LEU A 103 -21.31 -0.46 19.33
CA LEU A 103 -21.95 -0.38 18.01
C LEU A 103 -21.85 -1.70 17.24
N ALA A 104 -20.85 -2.54 17.52
CA ALA A 104 -20.64 -3.79 16.78
C ALA A 104 -21.55 -4.95 17.23
N ARG A 105 -22.40 -4.75 18.25
CA ARG A 105 -23.16 -5.82 18.91
C ARG A 105 -24.20 -6.52 18.02
N ASP A 106 -24.70 -5.85 16.99
CA ASP A 106 -25.70 -6.41 16.06
C ASP A 106 -25.09 -7.12 14.84
N GLY A 107 -23.76 -7.07 14.69
CA GLY A 107 -23.02 -7.67 13.56
C GLY A 107 -23.20 -6.93 12.23
N GLN A 108 -23.95 -5.84 12.19
CA GLN A 108 -24.10 -4.97 11.02
C GLN A 108 -22.95 -3.95 10.94
N VAL A 109 -22.45 -3.51 12.10
CA VAL A 109 -21.33 -2.59 12.20
C VAL A 109 -20.04 -3.34 12.58
N LEU A 110 -18.98 -3.08 11.84
CA LEU A 110 -17.62 -3.49 12.18
C LEU A 110 -16.86 -2.29 12.71
N VAL A 111 -16.19 -2.43 13.85
CA VAL A 111 -15.39 -1.36 14.43
C VAL A 111 -13.92 -1.72 14.30
N VAL A 112 -13.16 -0.88 13.60
CA VAL A 112 -11.72 -1.04 13.44
C VAL A 112 -11.01 0.09 14.16
N ASP A 113 -10.46 -0.19 15.34
CA ASP A 113 -9.69 0.80 16.09
C ASP A 113 -8.30 0.99 15.47
N SER A 114 -8.15 1.97 14.58
CA SER A 114 -6.94 2.17 13.77
C SER A 114 -6.35 3.58 13.84
N PRO A 115 -6.15 4.17 15.04
CA PRO A 115 -5.52 5.48 15.14
C PRO A 115 -4.08 5.43 14.62
N GLY A 116 -3.63 6.52 14.01
CA GLY A 116 -2.34 6.59 13.33
C GLY A 116 -1.11 6.43 14.22
N PHE A 117 -1.26 6.52 15.55
CA PHE A 117 -0.19 6.23 16.51
C PHE A 117 -0.09 4.75 16.88
N LEU A 118 -1.03 3.90 16.47
CA LEU A 118 -1.03 2.44 16.69
C LEU A 118 -0.51 1.64 15.49
N GLY A 119 0.34 2.25 14.67
CA GLY A 119 1.04 1.57 13.59
C GLY A 119 1.05 2.33 12.28
N ASP A 120 1.61 1.68 11.28
CA ASP A 120 1.67 2.14 9.90
C ASP A 120 0.55 1.52 9.05
N PHE A 121 0.57 1.86 7.76
CA PHE A 121 -0.39 1.39 6.77
C PHE A 121 -0.63 -0.12 6.82
N GLU A 122 0.41 -0.95 6.80
CA GLU A 122 0.28 -2.42 6.83
C GLU A 122 -0.34 -2.90 8.13
N ALA A 123 0.07 -2.34 9.27
CA ALA A 123 -0.52 -2.68 10.56
C ALA A 123 -2.03 -2.37 10.59
N GLY A 124 -2.43 -1.22 10.03
CA GLY A 124 -3.84 -0.87 9.93
C GLY A 124 -4.62 -1.71 8.91
N TYR A 125 -3.99 -2.05 7.78
CA TYR A 125 -4.57 -2.94 6.77
C TYR A 125 -4.84 -4.33 7.35
N HIS A 126 -3.86 -4.92 8.03
CA HIS A 126 -4.01 -6.23 8.67
C HIS A 126 -5.00 -6.19 9.85
N ARG A 127 -5.03 -5.10 10.62
CA ARG A 127 -6.03 -4.93 11.68
C ARG A 127 -7.44 -4.93 11.10
N ALA A 128 -7.69 -4.15 10.05
CA ALA A 128 -8.98 -4.14 9.37
C ALA A 128 -9.35 -5.51 8.82
N LEU A 129 -8.40 -6.23 8.23
CA LEU A 129 -8.65 -7.58 7.74
C LEU A 129 -8.92 -8.57 8.87
N GLY A 130 -8.29 -8.40 10.04
CA GLY A 130 -8.60 -9.15 11.25
C GLY A 130 -10.05 -8.94 11.70
N GLU A 131 -10.56 -7.71 11.63
CA GLU A 131 -11.97 -7.41 11.95
C GLU A 131 -12.95 -7.94 10.88
N VAL A 132 -12.55 -7.98 9.61
CA VAL A 132 -13.32 -8.68 8.56
C VAL A 132 -13.43 -10.18 8.88
N ALA A 133 -12.46 -10.73 9.61
CA ALA A 133 -12.38 -12.15 10.00
C ALA A 133 -12.69 -13.12 8.85
N PRO A 134 -11.89 -13.12 7.75
CA PRO A 134 -12.09 -14.05 6.65
C PRO A 134 -12.05 -15.52 7.11
N GLU A 135 -12.89 -16.34 6.48
CA GLU A 135 -13.02 -17.77 6.80
C GLU A 135 -12.71 -18.63 5.58
N VAL A 136 -11.95 -19.69 5.82
CA VAL A 136 -11.64 -20.70 4.81
C VAL A 136 -12.76 -21.73 4.80
N ASP A 137 -13.36 -21.93 3.62
CA ASP A 137 -14.23 -23.06 3.33
C ASP A 137 -13.36 -24.18 2.72
N PRO A 138 -13.14 -25.31 3.42
CA PRO A 138 -12.31 -26.41 2.94
C PRO A 138 -12.77 -27.00 1.61
N ASP A 139 -14.07 -26.87 1.30
CA ASP A 139 -14.69 -27.42 0.09
C ASP A 139 -14.77 -26.38 -1.05
N ALA A 140 -14.39 -25.12 -0.79
CA ALA A 140 -14.37 -24.09 -1.82
C ALA A 140 -13.26 -24.34 -2.84
N ALA A 141 -13.66 -24.46 -4.11
CA ALA A 141 -12.74 -24.66 -5.21
C ALA A 141 -12.06 -23.35 -5.65
N GLY A 142 -10.84 -23.49 -6.17
CA GLY A 142 -10.07 -22.39 -6.76
C GLY A 142 -8.99 -21.84 -5.84
N VAL A 143 -8.47 -20.67 -6.21
CA VAL A 143 -7.35 -20.00 -5.53
C VAL A 143 -7.76 -18.56 -5.20
N ASN A 144 -7.50 -18.12 -3.98
CA ASN A 144 -7.73 -16.74 -3.59
C ASN A 144 -6.63 -15.81 -4.11
N ILE A 145 -6.99 -14.57 -4.38
CA ILE A 145 -6.06 -13.49 -4.71
C ILE A 145 -5.99 -12.53 -3.53
N ASP A 146 -4.78 -12.24 -3.08
CA ASP A 146 -4.51 -11.46 -1.88
C ASP A 146 -3.55 -10.28 -2.15
N GLY A 147 -3.37 -9.40 -1.16
CA GLY A 147 -2.49 -8.25 -1.21
C GLY A 147 -2.99 -7.11 -2.11
N ILE A 148 -4.27 -7.13 -2.49
CA ILE A 148 -4.89 -6.04 -3.25
C ILE A 148 -5.18 -4.86 -2.31
N CYS A 149 -4.83 -3.67 -2.76
CA CYS A 149 -4.93 -2.47 -1.93
C CYS A 149 -5.55 -1.33 -2.73
N ARG A 150 -6.59 -0.66 -2.20
CA ARG A 150 -7.26 0.41 -2.96
C ARG A 150 -6.45 1.69 -3.14
N THR A 151 -5.45 1.95 -2.30
CA THR A 151 -4.54 3.11 -2.47
C THR A 151 -3.45 2.84 -3.51
N ASP A 152 -3.31 1.60 -3.95
CA ASP A 152 -2.46 1.24 -5.07
C ASP A 152 -3.15 1.58 -6.42
N PRO A 153 -2.59 2.48 -7.24
CA PRO A 153 -3.19 2.90 -8.51
C PRO A 153 -3.29 1.77 -9.53
N PHE A 154 -2.46 0.73 -9.39
CA PHE A 154 -2.45 -0.44 -10.27
C PHE A 154 -3.19 -1.63 -9.67
N CYS A 155 -3.93 -1.48 -8.57
CA CYS A 155 -4.62 -2.58 -7.90
C CYS A 155 -5.56 -3.36 -8.83
N ARG A 156 -6.30 -2.65 -9.69
CA ARG A 156 -7.16 -3.26 -10.72
C ARG A 156 -6.36 -4.04 -11.75
N GLY A 157 -5.21 -3.51 -12.19
CA GLY A 157 -4.32 -4.20 -13.12
C GLY A 157 -3.72 -5.47 -12.51
N ASN A 158 -3.28 -5.38 -11.25
CA ASN A 158 -2.78 -6.51 -10.48
C ASN A 158 -3.83 -7.62 -10.36
N ALA A 159 -5.08 -7.28 -10.03
CA ALA A 159 -6.16 -8.26 -9.92
C ALA A 159 -6.53 -8.90 -11.28
N ILE A 160 -6.60 -8.09 -12.36
CA ILE A 160 -6.86 -8.58 -13.71
C ILE A 160 -5.78 -9.56 -14.15
N GLU A 161 -4.51 -9.21 -13.94
CA GLU A 161 -3.38 -10.06 -14.34
C GLU A 161 -3.29 -11.33 -13.49
N ALA A 162 -3.48 -11.22 -12.17
CA ALA A 162 -3.54 -12.39 -11.29
C ALA A 162 -4.61 -13.38 -11.74
N ARG A 163 -5.81 -12.89 -12.03
CA ARG A 163 -6.91 -13.72 -12.57
C ARG A 163 -6.58 -14.31 -13.93
N ARG A 164 -5.96 -13.54 -14.83
CA ARG A 164 -5.55 -14.02 -16.16
C ARG A 164 -4.56 -15.17 -16.03
N LEU A 165 -3.53 -15.03 -15.19
CA LEU A 165 -2.50 -16.05 -15.00
C LEU A 165 -3.06 -17.32 -14.34
N LEU A 166 -3.92 -17.18 -13.33
CA LEU A 166 -4.61 -18.32 -12.71
C LEU A 166 -5.45 -19.09 -13.73
N ASN A 167 -6.30 -18.38 -14.49
CA ASN A 167 -7.11 -18.99 -15.55
C ASN A 167 -6.25 -19.64 -16.65
N LEU A 168 -5.13 -19.00 -17.02
CA LEU A 168 -4.21 -19.52 -18.04
C LEU A 168 -3.58 -20.85 -17.60
N ALA A 169 -3.34 -21.02 -16.31
CA ALA A 169 -2.87 -22.27 -15.73
C ALA A 169 -3.99 -23.29 -15.46
N GLY A 170 -5.26 -22.96 -15.73
CA GLY A 170 -6.40 -23.82 -15.44
C GLY A 170 -6.92 -23.74 -13.99
N ALA A 171 -6.40 -22.81 -13.17
CA ALA A 171 -6.89 -22.59 -11.81
C ALA A 171 -8.07 -21.59 -11.81
N ALA A 172 -9.20 -21.97 -11.22
CA ALA A 172 -10.30 -21.05 -10.97
C ALA A 172 -9.92 -20.04 -9.88
N VAL A 173 -10.45 -18.82 -9.96
CA VAL A 173 -10.29 -17.81 -8.91
C VAL A 173 -11.47 -17.89 -7.96
N ALA A 174 -11.17 -18.03 -6.67
CA ALA A 174 -12.13 -17.93 -5.58
C ALA A 174 -12.24 -16.45 -5.14
N THR A 175 -11.92 -16.15 -3.88
CA THR A 175 -12.04 -14.80 -3.32
C THR A 175 -10.90 -13.90 -3.76
N THR A 176 -11.20 -12.64 -4.11
CA THR A 176 -10.18 -11.58 -4.23
C THR A 176 -10.26 -10.66 -3.01
N PHE A 177 -9.40 -10.86 -2.02
CA PHE A 177 -9.44 -10.06 -0.80
C PHE A 177 -9.27 -8.57 -1.12
N CYS A 178 -10.10 -7.74 -0.50
CA CYS A 178 -10.10 -6.28 -0.67
C CYS A 178 -10.36 -5.81 -2.11
N LEU A 179 -11.05 -6.63 -2.93
CA LEU A 179 -11.61 -6.25 -4.24
C LEU A 179 -12.77 -7.17 -4.64
N ASP A 180 -13.64 -7.52 -3.70
CA ASP A 180 -14.76 -8.44 -3.87
C ASP A 180 -15.91 -8.04 -2.93
N ARG A 181 -16.95 -8.84 -2.82
CA ARG A 181 -18.00 -8.66 -1.81
C ARG A 181 -17.52 -9.11 -0.45
N TYR A 182 -18.02 -8.47 0.61
CA TYR A 182 -17.71 -8.83 1.99
C TYR A 182 -17.95 -10.33 2.25
N ALA A 183 -19.08 -10.86 1.78
CA ALA A 183 -19.44 -12.27 1.96
C ALA A 183 -18.50 -13.27 1.24
N ALA A 184 -17.70 -12.83 0.25
CA ALA A 184 -16.71 -13.70 -0.39
C ALA A 184 -15.52 -13.97 0.54
N ALA A 185 -15.19 -13.05 1.45
CA ALA A 185 -14.11 -13.25 2.43
C ALA A 185 -14.40 -14.41 3.40
N HIS A 186 -15.67 -14.76 3.62
CA HIS A 186 -16.10 -15.84 4.51
C HIS A 186 -16.33 -17.19 3.81
N ARG A 187 -15.92 -17.30 2.55
CA ARG A 187 -15.94 -18.55 1.76
C ARG A 187 -14.67 -18.67 0.94
N ALA A 188 -13.55 -18.28 1.54
CA ALA A 188 -12.26 -18.30 0.89
C ALA A 188 -11.84 -19.75 0.61
N ALA A 189 -11.20 -19.98 -0.54
CA ALA A 189 -10.64 -21.29 -0.86
C ALA A 189 -9.44 -21.62 0.07
N PRO A 190 -9.02 -22.89 0.16
CA PRO A 190 -7.88 -23.28 0.98
C PRO A 190 -6.53 -22.70 0.54
N LEU A 191 -6.38 -22.27 -0.71
CA LEU A 191 -5.11 -21.84 -1.31
C LEU A 191 -5.15 -20.37 -1.68
N THR A 192 -4.06 -19.65 -1.42
CA THR A 192 -3.97 -18.20 -1.64
C THR A 192 -2.68 -17.80 -2.34
N VAL A 193 -2.77 -16.88 -3.32
CA VAL A 193 -1.62 -16.21 -3.93
C VAL A 193 -1.67 -14.70 -3.68
N GLY A 194 -0.53 -14.10 -3.36
CA GLY A 194 -0.44 -12.67 -3.04
C GLY A 194 0.07 -11.81 -4.20
N THR A 195 -0.52 -10.65 -4.42
CA THR A 195 -0.01 -9.63 -5.35
C THR A 195 0.92 -8.61 -4.68
N ASN A 196 0.84 -8.51 -3.35
CA ASN A 196 1.75 -7.74 -2.51
C ASN A 196 2.01 -8.51 -1.20
N PRO A 197 3.19 -9.10 -1.00
CA PRO A 197 3.50 -9.85 0.22
C PRO A 197 3.49 -9.00 1.51
N ASP A 198 3.67 -7.68 1.40
CA ASP A 198 3.61 -6.78 2.57
C ASP A 198 2.18 -6.67 3.16
N LEU A 199 1.17 -7.10 2.39
CA LEU A 199 -0.26 -7.04 2.73
C LEU A 199 -0.91 -8.43 2.79
N ALA A 200 -0.10 -9.48 3.03
CA ALA A 200 -0.59 -10.84 3.08
C ALA A 200 -1.58 -11.04 4.24
N SER A 201 -2.76 -11.57 3.91
CA SER A 201 -3.86 -11.82 4.83
C SER A 201 -3.59 -12.91 5.87
N GLY A 202 -2.77 -13.91 5.50
CA GLY A 202 -2.62 -15.14 6.26
C GLY A 202 -3.80 -16.11 6.15
N VAL A 203 -4.75 -15.85 5.24
CA VAL A 203 -5.94 -16.70 5.03
C VAL A 203 -5.63 -17.81 4.04
N GLY A 204 -5.89 -19.06 4.45
CA GLY A 204 -5.53 -20.25 3.68
C GLY A 204 -4.02 -20.50 3.62
N THR A 205 -3.61 -21.52 2.86
CA THR A 205 -2.21 -21.86 2.63
C THR A 205 -1.63 -20.96 1.53
N ALA A 206 -0.61 -20.18 1.91
CA ALA A 206 0.10 -19.29 1.00
C ALA A 206 0.89 -20.10 -0.05
N CYS A 207 0.50 -19.97 -1.31
CA CYS A 207 1.12 -20.65 -2.46
C CYS A 207 2.19 -19.79 -3.15
N GLY A 208 2.33 -18.51 -2.80
CA GLY A 208 3.39 -17.65 -3.30
C GLY A 208 2.96 -16.24 -3.62
N SER A 209 3.80 -15.57 -4.41
CA SER A 209 3.66 -14.17 -4.78
C SER A 209 3.65 -14.02 -6.29
N LEU A 210 2.82 -13.10 -6.77
CA LEU A 210 2.74 -12.67 -8.16
C LEU A 210 3.60 -11.41 -8.42
N LEU A 211 4.42 -11.00 -7.46
CA LEU A 211 5.35 -9.89 -7.57
C LEU A 211 6.71 -10.36 -8.11
N GLY A 212 6.92 -10.19 -9.41
CA GLY A 212 8.17 -10.51 -10.11
C GLY A 212 8.17 -11.88 -10.77
N LEU A 213 8.94 -12.02 -11.86
CA LEU A 213 8.87 -13.18 -12.75
C LEU A 213 9.23 -14.51 -12.06
N ASP A 214 10.28 -14.52 -11.25
CA ASP A 214 10.72 -15.74 -10.54
C ASP A 214 9.69 -16.16 -9.47
N ALA A 215 9.11 -15.17 -8.77
CA ALA A 215 8.08 -15.43 -7.78
C ALA A 215 6.82 -15.99 -8.44
N VAL A 216 6.43 -15.46 -9.61
CA VAL A 216 5.33 -16.01 -10.41
C VAL A 216 5.65 -17.45 -10.82
N ALA A 217 6.84 -17.73 -11.38
CA ALA A 217 7.23 -19.08 -11.77
C ALA A 217 7.08 -20.08 -10.60
N GLY A 218 7.71 -19.79 -9.45
CA GLY A 218 7.63 -20.66 -8.28
C GLY A 218 6.22 -20.77 -7.68
N THR A 219 5.37 -19.76 -7.87
CA THR A 219 3.96 -19.80 -7.44
C THR A 219 3.17 -20.80 -8.28
N PHE A 220 3.31 -20.76 -9.61
CA PHE A 220 2.59 -21.67 -10.49
C PHE A 220 3.12 -23.10 -10.46
N GLU A 221 4.42 -23.30 -10.21
CA GLU A 221 4.98 -24.62 -9.91
C GLU A 221 4.35 -25.23 -8.66
N ARG A 222 4.20 -24.44 -7.58
CA ARG A 222 3.52 -24.91 -6.36
C ARG A 222 2.04 -25.18 -6.60
N LEU A 223 1.32 -24.30 -7.31
CA LEU A 223 -0.10 -24.55 -7.62
C LEU A 223 -0.30 -25.82 -8.45
N ALA A 224 0.58 -26.10 -9.42
CA ALA A 224 0.52 -27.33 -10.22
C ALA A 224 0.84 -28.60 -9.39
N ALA A 225 1.57 -28.47 -8.27
CA ALA A 225 1.83 -29.57 -7.35
C ALA A 225 0.67 -29.81 -6.36
N GLU A 226 -0.07 -28.75 -6.00
CA GLU A 226 -1.15 -28.80 -5.01
C GLU A 226 -2.55 -29.04 -5.62
N ILE A 227 -2.76 -28.68 -6.90
CA ILE A 227 -4.08 -28.72 -7.54
C ILE A 227 -4.05 -29.58 -8.80
N ASP A 228 -4.83 -30.66 -8.79
CA ASP A 228 -5.03 -31.52 -9.96
C ASP A 228 -5.61 -30.72 -11.15
N GLY A 229 -4.96 -30.86 -12.31
CA GLY A 229 -5.38 -30.20 -13.55
C GLY A 229 -4.79 -28.80 -13.78
N VAL A 230 -4.05 -28.24 -12.81
CA VAL A 230 -3.32 -26.99 -13.02
C VAL A 230 -2.02 -27.26 -13.80
N ASP A 231 -1.78 -26.48 -14.85
CA ASP A 231 -0.60 -26.56 -15.71
C ASP A 231 0.19 -25.24 -15.68
N ALA A 232 1.42 -25.28 -15.15
CA ALA A 232 2.28 -24.12 -15.09
C ALA A 232 2.90 -23.72 -16.45
N ARG A 233 2.98 -24.64 -17.43
CA ARG A 233 3.72 -24.43 -18.69
C ARG A 233 3.25 -23.21 -19.50
N PRO A 234 1.94 -22.95 -19.65
CA PRO A 234 1.46 -21.73 -20.31
C PRO A 234 1.95 -20.45 -19.63
N VAL A 235 1.98 -20.43 -18.28
CA VAL A 235 2.49 -19.28 -17.52
C VAL A 235 4.00 -19.15 -17.69
N THR A 236 4.76 -20.25 -17.70
CA THR A 236 6.20 -20.24 -17.99
C THR A 236 6.49 -19.62 -19.37
N ALA A 237 5.66 -19.92 -20.38
CA ALA A 237 5.81 -19.32 -21.71
C ALA A 237 5.55 -17.80 -21.70
N GLU A 238 4.54 -17.35 -20.95
CA GLU A 238 4.27 -15.91 -20.76
C GLU A 238 5.42 -15.21 -20.03
N ILE A 239 6.00 -15.84 -19.01
CA ILE A 239 7.17 -15.33 -18.28
C ILE A 239 8.35 -15.15 -19.25
N ALA A 240 8.66 -16.15 -20.07
CA ALA A 240 9.73 -16.08 -21.05
C ALA A 240 9.49 -14.95 -22.07
N TRP A 241 8.25 -14.77 -22.52
CA TRP A 241 7.88 -13.68 -23.41
C TRP A 241 8.02 -12.30 -22.75
N ALA A 242 7.58 -12.16 -21.50
CA ALA A 242 7.70 -10.93 -20.72
C ALA A 242 9.18 -10.58 -20.47
N GLU A 243 10.00 -11.55 -20.08
CA GLU A 243 11.44 -11.38 -19.87
C GLU A 243 12.15 -10.91 -21.15
N ALA A 244 11.85 -11.54 -22.29
CA ALA A 244 12.43 -11.14 -23.58
C ALA A 244 12.10 -9.69 -23.93
N ARG A 245 10.89 -9.22 -23.61
CA ARG A 245 10.48 -7.82 -23.81
C ARG A 245 11.19 -6.85 -22.87
N ILE A 246 11.30 -7.20 -21.59
CA ILE A 246 12.01 -6.40 -20.60
C ILE A 246 13.46 -6.26 -21.03
N LYS A 247 14.15 -7.37 -21.34
CA LYS A 247 15.52 -7.37 -21.83
C LYS A 247 15.68 -6.50 -23.08
N LYS A 248 14.82 -6.68 -24.09
CA LYS A 248 14.86 -5.87 -25.32
C LYS A 248 14.71 -4.37 -25.03
N ALA A 249 13.84 -4.00 -24.10
CA ALA A 249 13.62 -2.60 -23.71
C ALA A 249 14.84 -2.03 -22.96
N CYS A 250 15.37 -2.76 -21.99
CA CYS A 250 16.56 -2.39 -21.23
C CYS A 250 17.81 -2.29 -22.14
N ASP A 251 18.04 -3.25 -23.03
CA ASP A 251 19.13 -3.21 -24.00
C ASP A 251 19.01 -2.00 -24.94
N LYS A 252 17.78 -1.65 -25.33
CA LYS A 252 17.53 -0.45 -26.15
C LYS A 252 17.87 0.83 -25.40
N TYR A 253 17.59 0.88 -24.10
CA TYR A 253 17.96 2.00 -23.24
C TYR A 253 19.48 2.10 -23.09
N LEU A 254 20.14 0.99 -22.74
CA LEU A 254 21.59 0.92 -22.52
C LEU A 254 22.44 1.20 -23.76
N ARG A 255 21.86 1.04 -24.97
CA ARG A 255 22.51 1.48 -26.22
C ARG A 255 22.60 3.01 -26.37
N ARG A 256 21.82 3.77 -25.60
CA ARG A 256 21.70 5.23 -25.71
C ARG A 256 22.11 5.97 -24.45
N PHE A 257 22.02 5.30 -23.29
CA PHE A 257 22.19 5.91 -21.99
C PHE A 257 23.02 4.99 -21.09
N ASP A 258 23.77 5.58 -20.18
CA ASP A 258 24.43 4.85 -19.11
C ASP A 258 23.39 4.21 -18.17
N PRO A 259 23.75 3.13 -17.45
CA PRO A 259 22.92 2.57 -16.40
C PRO A 259 22.48 3.66 -15.41
N PRO A 260 21.19 3.72 -15.05
CA PRO A 260 20.67 4.80 -14.24
C PRO A 260 21.18 4.73 -12.80
N ARG A 261 21.37 5.88 -12.15
CA ARG A 261 21.51 5.94 -10.69
C ARG A 261 20.12 6.07 -10.08
N VAL A 262 19.80 5.18 -9.13
CA VAL A 262 18.44 5.00 -8.63
C VAL A 262 18.39 5.11 -7.12
N ALA A 263 17.50 5.97 -6.62
CA ALA A 263 17.04 5.91 -5.23
C ALA A 263 15.68 5.20 -5.15
N ILE A 264 15.54 4.22 -4.25
CA ILE A 264 14.31 3.43 -4.04
C ILE A 264 13.73 3.75 -2.67
N SER A 265 12.49 4.21 -2.65
CA SER A 265 11.67 4.28 -1.43
C SER A 265 10.29 3.66 -1.69
N ALA A 266 10.01 2.57 -0.97
CA ALA A 266 8.82 1.75 -1.12
C ALA A 266 8.62 0.84 0.11
N GLY A 267 7.50 0.13 0.14
CA GLY A 267 7.31 -1.05 0.99
C GLY A 267 8.37 -2.12 0.72
N TYR A 268 8.59 -3.02 1.68
CA TYR A 268 9.70 -3.97 1.65
C TYR A 268 9.71 -4.84 0.39
N SER A 269 8.56 -5.41 0.03
CA SER A 269 8.44 -6.33 -1.10
C SER A 269 8.67 -5.62 -2.44
N TYR A 270 8.08 -4.43 -2.62
CA TYR A 270 8.27 -3.63 -3.84
C TYR A 270 9.68 -3.07 -3.95
N ALA A 271 10.31 -2.64 -2.84
CA ALA A 271 11.68 -2.18 -2.84
C ALA A 271 12.66 -3.30 -3.25
N THR A 272 12.42 -4.51 -2.76
CA THR A 272 13.22 -5.69 -3.09
C THR A 272 13.03 -6.08 -4.55
N PHE A 273 11.79 -6.20 -5.02
CA PHE A 273 11.46 -6.48 -6.42
C PHE A 273 12.11 -5.46 -7.37
N ALA A 274 11.99 -4.16 -7.09
CA ALA A 274 12.59 -3.11 -7.91
C ALA A 274 14.11 -3.20 -7.94
N ALA A 275 14.75 -3.47 -6.78
CA ALA A 275 16.19 -3.64 -6.72
C ALA A 275 16.65 -4.84 -7.56
N GLU A 276 16.01 -6.00 -7.44
CA GLU A 276 16.37 -7.20 -8.18
C GLU A 276 16.20 -7.04 -9.70
N LEU A 277 15.10 -6.40 -10.14
CA LEU A 277 14.86 -6.11 -11.55
C LEU A 277 15.97 -5.22 -12.11
N LEU A 278 16.36 -4.16 -11.38
CA LEU A 278 17.44 -3.27 -11.80
C LEU A 278 18.78 -4.00 -11.86
N ASP A 279 19.10 -4.89 -10.90
CA ASP A 279 20.36 -5.66 -10.93
C ASP A 279 20.42 -6.58 -12.15
N ARG A 280 19.29 -7.22 -12.47
CA ARG A 280 19.21 -8.20 -13.56
C ARG A 280 19.27 -7.56 -14.94
N TYR A 281 18.54 -6.48 -15.16
CA TYR A 281 18.33 -5.95 -16.51
C TYR A 281 19.05 -4.62 -16.78
N LEU A 282 19.51 -3.91 -15.75
CA LEU A 282 20.28 -2.67 -15.86
C LEU A 282 21.54 -2.74 -14.97
N PRO A 283 22.42 -3.74 -15.16
CA PRO A 283 23.60 -3.93 -14.32
C PRO A 283 24.52 -2.70 -14.40
N ALA A 284 25.08 -2.30 -13.26
CA ALA A 284 25.81 -1.06 -13.00
C ALA A 284 24.97 0.19 -12.64
N SER A 285 23.66 0.05 -12.42
CA SER A 285 22.89 1.08 -11.73
C SER A 285 23.34 1.23 -10.26
N THR A 286 23.77 2.42 -9.82
CA THR A 286 24.04 2.68 -8.40
C THR A 286 22.72 2.84 -7.65
N LYS A 287 22.55 2.10 -6.55
CA LYS A 287 21.30 2.08 -5.78
C LYS A 287 21.47 2.65 -4.37
N THR A 288 20.51 3.47 -3.97
CA THR A 288 20.32 3.88 -2.57
C THR A 288 18.89 3.56 -2.17
N GLY A 289 18.70 2.91 -1.02
CA GLY A 289 17.38 2.41 -0.62
C GLY A 289 17.04 2.79 0.81
N ALA A 290 15.84 3.32 1.03
CA ALA A 290 15.23 3.36 2.35
C ALA A 290 14.15 2.28 2.37
N ARG A 291 14.41 1.20 3.11
CA ARG A 291 13.47 0.10 3.33
C ARG A 291 12.86 0.27 4.71
N ARG A 292 11.53 0.24 4.83
CA ARG A 292 10.89 0.11 6.14
C ARG A 292 10.86 -1.38 6.49
N ALA A 293 11.60 -1.76 7.54
CA ALA A 293 11.55 -3.13 8.05
C ALA A 293 10.20 -3.36 8.74
N SER A 294 9.49 -4.41 8.34
CA SER A 294 8.27 -4.89 9.02
C SER A 294 8.65 -5.57 10.34
N ARG A 295 9.12 -4.77 11.30
CA ARG A 295 9.31 -5.01 12.75
C ARG A 295 10.30 -3.96 13.24
N TRP A 296 9.98 -3.29 14.34
CA TRP A 296 10.93 -2.48 15.10
C TRP A 296 11.98 -3.41 15.74
N THR A 297 12.90 -3.95 14.95
CA THR A 297 14.09 -4.67 15.42
C THR A 297 15.32 -3.87 15.04
N SER A 298 15.75 -3.07 16.02
CA SER A 298 16.98 -2.27 16.11
C SER A 298 17.31 -1.26 14.98
N PRO A 299 17.95 -0.11 15.30
CA PRO A 299 18.36 0.90 14.31
C PRO A 299 19.37 0.40 13.26
N GLU A 300 20.00 -0.75 13.51
CA GLU A 300 21.09 -1.30 12.70
C GLU A 300 20.63 -1.95 11.38
N GLN A 301 19.33 -2.21 11.20
CA GLN A 301 18.80 -2.81 9.97
C GLN A 301 18.32 -1.79 8.92
N SER A 302 18.38 -0.49 9.23
CA SER A 302 18.37 0.53 8.18
C SER A 302 19.71 0.47 7.44
N VAL A 303 19.80 -0.35 6.40
CA VAL A 303 20.96 -0.32 5.49
C VAL A 303 20.86 0.97 4.68
N ILE A 304 21.28 2.07 5.29
CA ILE A 304 21.77 3.23 4.58
C ILE A 304 23.09 2.76 3.96
N THR A 305 23.08 2.39 2.69
CA THR A 305 24.33 2.14 1.98
C THR A 305 25.23 3.38 2.14
N PRO A 306 26.53 3.25 2.48
CA PRO A 306 27.41 4.36 2.84
C PRO A 306 27.41 5.55 1.87
N GLY A 307 27.02 5.35 0.60
CA GLY A 307 26.89 6.39 -0.42
C GLY A 307 25.82 7.47 -0.16
N VAL A 308 24.80 7.22 0.69
CA VAL A 308 23.77 8.24 1.00
C VAL A 308 24.33 9.34 1.91
N ARG A 309 25.20 8.99 2.86
CA ARG A 309 25.81 9.99 3.76
C ARG A 309 26.78 10.90 3.00
N ALA A 310 27.46 10.38 1.98
CA ALA A 310 28.36 11.17 1.13
C ALA A 310 27.62 12.18 0.24
N LEU A 311 26.52 11.78 -0.39
CA LEU A 311 25.70 12.68 -1.23
C LEU A 311 24.99 13.78 -0.42
N LEU A 312 24.58 13.51 0.83
CA LEU A 312 23.99 14.52 1.72
C LEU A 312 25.03 15.47 2.35
N GLN A 313 26.32 15.13 2.29
CA GLN A 313 27.40 15.97 2.82
C GLN A 313 28.01 16.91 1.77
N GLU A 314 27.78 16.68 0.47
CA GLU A 314 28.34 17.50 -0.60
C GLU A 314 27.56 18.82 -0.85
N ASP A 315 26.30 18.94 -0.43
CA ASP A 315 25.54 20.21 -0.49
C ASP A 315 25.62 21.02 0.83
N GLY A 316 26.80 21.05 1.44
CA GLY A 316 27.12 21.84 2.62
C GLY A 316 27.27 23.35 2.34
N VAL A 317 26.27 24.01 1.77
CA VAL A 317 26.16 25.48 1.88
C VAL A 317 25.56 25.80 3.24
N ARG A 318 26.42 26.10 4.22
CA ARG A 318 26.00 26.68 5.50
C ARG A 318 25.26 28.00 5.22
N PRO A 319 24.03 28.22 5.72
CA PRO A 319 23.42 29.54 5.66
C PRO A 319 24.20 30.50 6.57
N ASP A 320 24.66 31.62 6.02
CA ASP A 320 25.23 32.73 6.79
C ASP A 320 24.13 33.32 7.69
N PRO A 321 24.32 33.44 9.02
CA PRO A 321 23.29 33.92 9.94
C PRO A 321 22.88 35.40 9.77
N ARG A 322 23.43 36.14 8.81
CA ARG A 322 23.25 37.61 8.71
C ARG A 322 22.31 38.13 7.62
N SER A 323 21.64 37.27 6.85
CA SER A 323 20.72 37.75 5.80
C SER A 323 19.23 37.78 6.20
N ALA A 324 18.90 37.54 7.47
CA ALA A 324 17.54 37.71 7.99
C ALA A 324 17.19 39.19 8.24
N ALA A 325 17.09 39.98 7.17
CA ALA A 325 16.36 41.26 7.14
C ALA A 325 16.19 41.70 5.68
N GLY A 326 14.96 41.72 5.17
CA GLY A 326 14.67 42.35 3.87
C GLY A 326 13.45 41.82 3.14
N GLU A 327 12.31 42.42 3.45
CA GLU A 327 11.20 42.79 2.54
C GLU A 327 10.51 41.72 1.66
N MET A 328 9.25 41.52 2.03
CA MET A 328 8.15 41.04 1.20
C MET A 328 7.95 41.99 0.00
N SER A 329 8.24 41.56 -1.23
CA SER A 329 7.75 42.24 -2.43
C SER A 329 7.44 41.26 -3.57
N THR A 330 6.28 41.50 -4.17
CA THR A 330 5.72 40.81 -5.34
C THR A 330 6.55 41.10 -6.59
N CYS A 331 6.82 40.11 -7.46
CA CYS A 331 7.03 40.43 -8.88
C CYS A 331 6.72 39.29 -9.85
N ARG A 332 6.30 39.72 -11.03
CA ARG A 332 5.69 39.03 -12.16
C ARG A 332 6.71 38.33 -13.06
N SER A 333 6.17 37.37 -13.82
CA SER A 333 6.57 36.87 -15.14
C SER A 333 7.81 37.45 -15.83
N SER A 334 8.79 36.58 -16.15
CA SER A 334 9.54 36.65 -17.41
C SER A 334 10.25 35.33 -17.78
N ARG A 335 9.83 34.78 -18.93
CA ARG A 335 10.59 34.08 -20.00
C ARG A 335 11.47 32.86 -19.68
N SER A 336 10.95 31.72 -20.13
CA SER A 336 11.59 30.56 -20.79
C SER A 336 13.11 30.58 -21.00
N ILE A 337 13.78 29.62 -20.35
CA ILE A 337 14.96 28.93 -20.88
C ILE A 337 14.63 27.44 -20.85
N SER A 338 14.57 26.84 -22.04
CA SER A 338 14.36 25.42 -22.28
C SER A 338 15.61 24.62 -21.88
N ALA A 339 15.46 23.74 -20.89
CA ALA A 339 16.43 22.68 -20.55
C ALA A 339 15.77 21.30 -20.83
N PRO A 340 16.55 20.29 -21.24
CA PRO A 340 16.03 19.09 -21.90
C PRO A 340 15.25 18.19 -20.94
N GLU A 341 14.25 17.51 -21.52
CA GLU A 341 13.27 16.63 -20.89
C GLU A 341 13.87 15.71 -19.81
N SER A 342 13.70 16.12 -18.56
CA SER A 342 13.72 15.20 -17.43
C SER A 342 12.47 14.33 -17.52
N LEU A 343 12.66 13.02 -17.72
CA LEU A 343 11.56 12.06 -17.60
C LEU A 343 11.25 11.89 -16.10
N LEU A 344 10.58 12.89 -15.51
CA LEU A 344 9.93 12.73 -14.21
C LEU A 344 8.78 11.76 -14.37
N LEU A 345 8.98 10.50 -13.96
CA LEU A 345 7.89 9.65 -13.49
C LEU A 345 7.46 10.14 -12.10
N THR A 346 6.99 11.39 -12.00
CA THR A 346 6.22 11.87 -10.84
C THR A 346 4.78 12.00 -11.26
N GLY A 347 4.11 10.87 -11.36
CA GLY A 347 2.66 10.84 -11.12
C GLY A 347 2.44 10.90 -9.62
N ASN A 348 1.54 11.77 -9.16
CA ASN A 348 0.99 11.75 -7.80
C ASN A 348 0.51 10.33 -7.45
N CYS A 349 1.34 9.49 -6.84
CA CYS A 349 0.96 8.13 -6.40
C CYS A 349 1.92 7.67 -5.29
N LEU A 350 1.64 8.12 -4.07
CA LEU A 350 2.11 7.47 -2.85
C LEU A 350 1.45 6.09 -2.75
N SER A 351 2.08 5.05 -3.29
CA SER A 351 1.78 3.67 -2.86
C SER A 351 2.68 2.56 -3.39
N LYS A 352 3.61 2.78 -4.33
CA LYS A 352 4.36 1.62 -4.88
C LYS A 352 5.86 1.73 -4.97
N ALA A 353 6.40 2.81 -5.49
CA ALA A 353 7.82 3.13 -5.40
C ALA A 353 8.01 4.49 -6.03
N SER A 354 8.68 5.40 -5.33
CA SER A 354 9.25 6.58 -5.97
C SER A 354 10.64 6.21 -6.44
N VAL A 355 10.77 5.91 -7.74
CA VAL A 355 12.06 5.70 -8.40
C VAL A 355 12.48 7.04 -8.98
N ARG A 356 13.40 7.73 -8.31
CA ARG A 356 13.99 8.96 -8.86
C ARG A 356 15.28 8.61 -9.58
N LEU A 357 15.31 8.90 -10.88
CA LEU A 357 16.54 8.95 -11.66
C LEU A 357 17.32 10.18 -11.20
N LEU A 358 18.51 9.96 -10.65
CA LEU A 358 19.43 11.01 -10.20
C LEU A 358 20.42 11.38 -11.29
#